data_AF-S6UTU9-F1
#
_entry.id   AF-S6UTU9-F1
#
_cell.length_a   1.000
_cell.length_b   1.000
_cell.length_c   1.000
_cell.angle_alpha   90.00
_cell.angle_beta   90.00
_cell.angle_gamma   90.00
#
_symmetry.space_group_name_H-M   'P 1'
#
loop_
_entity.id
_entity.type
_entity.pdbx_description
1 polymer ?
#
loop_
_entity_poly.entity_id
_entity_poly.type
_entity_poly.pdbx_seq_one_letter_code
_entity_poly.pdbx_strand_id
1 'polypeptide(L)' 'IARMRGQASASTDYRQHPRWQAALQALRTAQLID' A
#
# COMPACT_ATOMS: atom_id res chain seq x y z
N ILE A 1 2.43 12.66 21.52
CA ILE A 1 2.90 11.28 21.19
C ILE A 1 1.77 10.40 20.66
N ALA A 2 0.58 10.34 21.29
CA ALA A 2 -0.54 9.50 20.81
C ALA A 2 -0.93 9.70 19.32
N ARG A 3 -0.78 10.91 18.79
CA ARG A 3 -1.01 11.23 17.36
C ARG A 3 -0.08 10.51 16.38
N MET A 4 1.08 10.05 16.83
CA MET A 4 2.02 9.29 16.00
C MET A 4 1.67 7.80 15.91
N ARG A 5 0.71 7.32 16.73
CA ARG A 5 0.33 5.91 16.70
C ARG A 5 -0.36 5.62 15.38
N GLY A 6 0.26 4.75 14.58
CA GLY A 6 -0.34 4.23 13.35
C GLY A 6 -1.70 3.61 13.66
N GLN A 7 -2.69 3.91 12.83
CA GLN A 7 -4.05 3.37 12.97
C GLN A 7 -4.20 1.99 12.33
N ALA A 8 -3.17 1.51 11.64
CA ALA A 8 -3.14 0.19 11.02
C ALA A 8 -2.68 -0.89 12.00
N SER A 9 -3.11 -2.12 11.75
CA SER A 9 -2.60 -3.33 12.40
C SER A 9 -1.57 -4.03 11.52
N ALA A 10 -0.72 -4.86 12.14
CA ALA A 10 0.19 -5.73 11.39
C ALA A 10 -0.60 -6.83 10.66
N SER A 11 -0.28 -7.06 9.39
CA SER A 11 -0.92 -8.09 8.56
C SER A 11 0.05 -8.52 7.44
N THR A 12 -0.07 -9.77 7.00
CA THR A 12 0.66 -10.33 5.86
C THR A 12 -0.11 -10.22 4.54
N ASP A 13 -1.41 -9.96 4.59
CA ASP A 13 -2.32 -10.01 3.43
C ASP A 13 -2.47 -8.66 2.72
N TYR A 14 -1.73 -7.63 3.14
CA TYR A 14 -1.83 -6.27 2.60
C TYR A 14 -1.67 -6.20 1.06
N ARG A 15 -0.93 -7.16 0.46
CA ARG A 15 -0.73 -7.25 -0.99
C ARG A 15 -1.99 -7.66 -1.76
N GLN A 16 -2.94 -8.31 -1.10
CA GLN A 16 -4.21 -8.73 -1.71
C GLN A 16 -5.23 -7.58 -1.72
N HIS A 17 -4.97 -6.50 -0.98
CA HIS A 17 -5.90 -5.39 -0.88
C HIS A 17 -6.07 -4.68 -2.24
N PRO A 18 -7.30 -4.42 -2.72
CA PRO A 18 -7.53 -3.83 -4.05
C PRO A 18 -6.79 -2.50 -4.27
N ARG A 19 -6.73 -1.66 -3.24
CA ARG A 19 -5.98 -0.40 -3.25
C ARG A 19 -4.47 -0.60 -3.51
N TRP A 20 -3.87 -1.66 -2.97
CA TRP A 20 -2.45 -1.96 -3.18
C TRP A 20 -2.19 -2.32 -4.65
N GLN A 21 -3.03 -3.18 -5.23
CA GLN A 21 -2.90 -3.59 -6.63
C GLN A 21 -3.11 -2.41 -7.59
N ALA A 22 -4.12 -1.57 -7.34
CA ALA A 22 -4.38 -0.37 -8.13
C ALA A 22 -3.20 0.62 -8.08
N ALA A 23 -2.58 0.79 -6.91
CA ALA A 23 -1.40 1.65 -6.76
C ALA A 23 -0.20 1.10 -7.54
N LEU A 24 0.09 -0.20 -7.43
CA LEU A 24 1.16 -0.82 -8.21
C LEU A 24 0.93 -0.71 -9.72
N GLN A 25 -0.30 -0.88 -10.18
CA GLN A 25 -0.63 -0.70 -11.59
C GLN A 25 -0.38 0.74 -12.04
N ALA A 26 -0.81 1.74 -11.27
CA ALA A 26 -0.56 3.14 -11.59
C ALA A 26 0.94 3.46 -11.68
N LEU A 27 1.73 2.94 -10.74
CA LEU A 27 3.18 3.13 -10.71
C LEU A 27 3.89 2.45 -11.89
N ARG A 28 3.47 1.24 -12.27
CA ARG A 28 4.00 0.54 -13.47
C ARG A 28 3.65 1.25 -14.76
N THR A 29 2.41 1.73 -14.91
CA THR A 29 1.99 2.51 -16.08
C THR A 29 2.82 3.78 -16.23
N ALA A 30 3.19 4.40 -15.11
CA ALA A 30 4.07 5.57 -15.08
C ALA A 30 5.57 5.21 -15.22
N GLN A 31 5.92 3.93 -15.38
CA GLN A 31 7.31 3.44 -15.48
C GLN A 31 8.19 3.83 -14.28
N LEU A 32 7.58 3.91 -13.10
CA LEU A 32 8.29 4.22 -11.85
C LEU A 32 8.79 2.95 -11.16
N ILE A 33 8.20 1.80 -11.50
CA ILE A 33 8.55 0.46 -11.02
C ILE A 33 8.34 -0.54 -12.17
N ASP A 34 8.94 -1.73 -12.06
CA ASP A 34 8.79 -2.87 -12.99
C ASP A 34 7.46 -3.64 -12.84
#